data_AF-N9NLG6-F1
#
_entry.id   AF-N9NLG6-F1
#
_cell.length_a   1.000
_cell.length_b   1.000
_cell.length_c   1.000
_cell.angle_alpha   90.00
_cell.angle_beta   90.00
_cell.angle_gamma   90.00
#
_symmetry.space_group_name_H-M   'P 1'
#
loop_
_entity.id
_entity.type
_entity.pdbx_description
1 polymer ?
#
loop_
_entity_poly.entity_id
_entity_poly.type
_entity_poly.pdbx_seq_one_letter_code
_entity_poly.pdbx_strand_id
1 'polypeptide(L)'
;MNKYTLFVFLIILACLTGCNPQSKGLEVKLNQDNLCVSTNNPKTYYGTDNTFLIYLGKIDYKKDFKSTYEKLYTNTPLPIDEKNCVAIPLNEIERNIAYEIILDTNKSFHTSICVMDKGNKLEVKYLEPGKSTCN
;
A
#
# COMPACT_ATOMS: atom_id res chain seq x y z
N MET A 1 30.87 -12.37 -53.33
CA MET A 1 29.73 -11.46 -53.53
C MET A 1 28.50 -12.17 -52.97
N ASN A 2 27.67 -11.66 -52.07
CA ASN A 2 27.49 -10.31 -51.60
C ASN A 2 27.12 -10.35 -50.10
N LYS A 3 27.75 -9.45 -49.33
CA LYS A 3 27.40 -9.12 -47.94
C LYS A 3 26.05 -8.37 -47.97
N TYR A 4 25.35 -8.32 -46.83
CA TYR A 4 24.20 -7.42 -46.57
C TYR A 4 22.79 -7.86 -46.98
N THR A 5 22.44 -9.13 -46.81
CA THR A 5 21.01 -9.49 -46.81
C THR A 5 20.59 -10.04 -45.46
N LEU A 6 19.84 -9.19 -44.77
CA LEU A 6 18.94 -9.49 -43.66
C LEU A 6 19.55 -9.60 -42.26
N PHE A 7 20.22 -8.52 -41.90
CA PHE A 7 20.35 -7.96 -40.55
C PHE A 7 18.97 -7.56 -39.94
N VAL A 8 17.93 -8.42 -40.05
CA VAL A 8 16.53 -8.09 -39.69
C VAL A 8 15.86 -9.24 -38.92
N PHE A 9 16.60 -9.93 -38.06
CA PHE A 9 16.02 -10.97 -37.19
C PHE A 9 16.45 -10.85 -35.72
N LEU A 10 16.77 -9.62 -35.27
CA LEU A 10 17.36 -9.41 -33.94
C LEU A 10 16.73 -8.30 -33.07
N ILE A 11 15.66 -7.61 -33.49
CA ILE A 11 15.10 -6.52 -32.68
C ILE A 11 13.57 -6.49 -32.70
N ILE A 12 12.92 -7.57 -32.28
CA ILE A 12 11.58 -7.46 -31.67
C ILE A 12 11.56 -8.28 -30.37
N LEU A 13 12.64 -8.17 -29.59
CA LEU A 13 12.60 -8.36 -28.15
C LEU A 13 12.13 -7.05 -27.52
N ALA A 14 10.97 -6.55 -27.96
CA ALA A 14 10.24 -5.53 -27.24
C ALA A 14 9.49 -6.26 -26.13
N CYS A 15 10.21 -6.56 -25.04
CA CYS A 15 9.56 -6.80 -23.77
C CYS A 15 8.64 -5.60 -23.55
N LEU A 16 7.34 -5.79 -23.76
CA LEU A 16 6.31 -4.97 -23.15
C LEU A 16 6.39 -5.27 -21.65
N THR A 17 7.45 -4.79 -20.99
CA THR A 17 7.38 -4.46 -19.58
C THR A 17 6.44 -3.27 -19.53
N GLY A 18 5.14 -3.56 -19.58
CA GLY A 18 4.14 -2.68 -19.03
C GLY A 18 4.51 -2.50 -17.57
N CYS A 19 5.37 -1.52 -17.30
CA CYS A 19 5.50 -0.95 -15.98
C CYS A 19 4.13 -0.34 -15.74
N ASN A 20 3.22 -1.15 -15.17
CA ASN A 20 1.98 -0.65 -14.62
C ASN A 20 2.42 0.50 -13.72
N PRO A 21 2.05 1.76 -14.02
CA PRO A 21 2.53 2.90 -13.26
C PRO A 21 2.28 2.56 -11.81
N GLN A 22 3.37 2.47 -11.04
CA GLN A 22 3.38 1.95 -9.68
C GLN A 22 2.19 2.59 -8.98
N SER A 23 1.14 1.79 -8.75
CA SER A 23 -0.13 2.29 -8.24
C SER A 23 0.26 3.14 -7.05
N LYS A 24 -0.05 4.44 -7.06
CA LYS A 24 0.15 5.27 -5.85
C LYS A 24 -0.46 4.47 -4.71
N GLY A 25 0.36 4.15 -3.73
CA GLY A 25 -0.04 3.32 -2.59
C GLY A 25 -1.09 4.05 -1.76
N LEU A 26 -1.42 3.48 -0.61
CA LEU A 26 -2.28 4.16 0.35
C LEU A 26 -1.62 5.43 0.89
N GLU A 27 -2.43 6.46 1.08
CA GLU A 27 -2.08 7.64 1.87
C GLU A 27 -2.45 7.39 3.32
N VAL A 28 -1.46 7.51 4.19
CA VAL A 28 -1.54 7.29 5.63
C VAL A 28 -1.09 8.56 6.35
N LYS A 29 -1.95 9.07 7.23
CA LYS A 29 -1.71 10.25 8.05
C LYS A 29 -2.00 9.97 9.51
N LEU A 30 -1.34 10.70 10.40
CA LEU A 30 -1.75 10.74 11.81
C LEU A 30 -2.95 11.67 11.95
N ASN A 31 -4.00 11.18 12.59
CA ASN A 31 -5.15 11.97 12.99
C ASN A 31 -5.51 11.64 14.44
N GLN A 32 -5.11 12.52 15.36
CA GLN A 32 -5.27 12.32 16.80
C GLN A 32 -4.64 10.99 17.24
N ASP A 33 -5.46 10.08 17.78
CA ASP A 33 -5.04 8.77 18.29
C ASP A 33 -5.16 7.63 17.25
N ASN A 34 -5.34 7.98 15.97
CA ASN A 34 -5.52 7.02 14.88
C ASN A 34 -4.60 7.31 13.69
N LEU A 35 -4.31 6.27 12.91
CA LEU A 35 -3.93 6.43 11.51
C LEU A 35 -5.18 6.58 10.66
N CYS A 36 -5.16 7.57 9.79
CA CYS A 36 -6.15 7.84 8.76
C CYS A 36 -5.62 7.28 7.43
N VAL A 37 -6.25 6.22 6.93
CA VAL A 37 -5.83 5.49 5.72
C VAL A 37 -6.82 5.75 4.58
N SER A 38 -6.32 6.23 3.45
CA SER A 38 -7.12 6.53 2.26
C SER A 38 -6.40 6.13 0.98
N THR A 39 -7.14 5.94 -0.12
CA THR A 39 -6.54 5.54 -1.40
C THR A 39 -5.95 6.71 -2.18
N ASN A 40 -6.40 7.94 -1.90
CA ASN A 40 -6.13 9.13 -2.73
C ASN A 40 -6.30 8.85 -4.23
N ASN A 41 -7.31 8.04 -4.56
CA ASN A 41 -7.60 7.61 -5.91
C ASN A 41 -9.10 7.74 -6.18
N PRO A 42 -9.54 8.72 -6.99
CA PRO A 42 -10.96 8.93 -7.28
C PRO A 42 -11.57 7.79 -8.12
N LYS A 43 -10.75 6.89 -8.67
CA LYS A 43 -11.19 5.67 -9.37
C LYS A 43 -11.28 4.46 -8.45
N THR A 44 -11.25 4.64 -7.14
CA THR A 44 -11.61 3.60 -6.17
C THR A 44 -13.12 3.42 -6.17
N TYR A 45 -13.57 2.18 -6.30
CA TYR A 45 -14.97 1.77 -6.17
C TYR A 45 -15.04 0.51 -5.30
N TYR A 46 -16.23 0.14 -4.84
CA TYR A 46 -16.38 -1.10 -4.07
C TYR A 46 -16.00 -2.31 -4.92
N GLY A 47 -15.53 -3.36 -4.25
CA GLY A 47 -15.42 -4.68 -4.87
C GLY A 47 -16.81 -5.31 -4.97
N THR A 48 -17.02 -6.39 -4.23
CA THR A 48 -18.29 -7.09 -4.18
C THR A 48 -19.16 -6.58 -3.02
N ASP A 49 -20.48 -6.61 -3.18
CA ASP A 49 -21.47 -6.38 -2.12
C ASP A 49 -21.35 -5.04 -1.36
N ASN A 50 -20.84 -3.99 -2.03
CA ASN A 50 -20.58 -2.68 -1.41
C ASN A 50 -19.71 -2.77 -0.14
N THR A 51 -18.72 -3.67 -0.18
CA THR A 51 -17.78 -3.89 0.92
C THR A 51 -16.36 -3.47 0.55
N PHE A 52 -15.57 -3.20 1.60
CA PHE A 52 -14.12 -3.13 1.52
C PHE A 52 -13.51 -3.62 2.85
N LEU A 53 -12.28 -4.10 2.79
CA LEU A 53 -11.61 -4.74 3.92
C LEU A 53 -10.22 -4.13 4.11
N ILE A 54 -9.91 -3.78 5.36
CA ILE A 54 -8.57 -3.32 5.73
C ILE A 54 -7.86 -4.35 6.59
N TYR A 55 -6.57 -4.51 6.34
CA TYR A 55 -5.68 -5.36 7.10
C TYR A 55 -4.44 -4.56 7.49
N LEU A 56 -3.90 -4.90 8.66
CA LEU A 56 -2.64 -4.40 9.17
C LEU A 56 -1.88 -5.58 9.73
N GLY A 57 -0.63 -5.75 9.32
CA GLY A 57 0.25 -6.79 9.85
C GLY A 57 1.70 -6.32 9.96
N LYS A 58 2.44 -6.90 10.90
CA LYS A 58 3.89 -6.64 11.02
C LYS A 58 4.62 -7.21 9.82
N ILE A 59 5.60 -6.47 9.30
CA ILE A 59 6.47 -6.96 8.24
C ILE A 59 7.53 -7.88 8.84
N ASP A 60 7.50 -9.15 8.45
CA ASP A 60 8.55 -10.14 8.73
C ASP A 60 8.80 -10.94 7.46
N TYR A 61 9.83 -10.57 6.68
CA TYR A 61 10.14 -11.21 5.41
C TYR A 61 10.56 -12.69 5.51
N LYS A 62 10.70 -13.23 6.73
CA LYS A 62 10.98 -14.66 6.95
C LYS A 62 9.71 -15.48 7.15
N LYS A 63 8.56 -14.84 7.26
CA LYS A 63 7.26 -15.47 7.52
C LYS A 63 6.22 -14.99 6.52
N ASP A 64 5.17 -15.76 6.38
CA ASP A 64 3.99 -15.32 5.63
C ASP A 64 3.33 -14.13 6.34
N PHE A 65 2.70 -13.26 5.55
CA PHE A 65 1.95 -12.14 6.10
C PHE A 65 0.86 -12.64 7.05
N LYS A 66 0.84 -12.07 8.25
CA LYS A 66 -0.20 -12.34 9.25
C LYS A 66 -0.76 -11.01 9.74
N SER A 67 -2.04 -10.80 9.46
CA SER A 67 -2.78 -9.66 9.97
C SER A 67 -2.87 -9.72 11.50
N THR A 68 -2.57 -8.60 12.15
CA THR A 68 -2.80 -8.36 13.58
C THR A 68 -4.06 -7.52 13.82
N TYR A 69 -4.53 -6.80 12.81
CA TYR A 69 -5.78 -6.05 12.84
C TYR A 69 -6.48 -6.16 11.49
N GLU A 70 -7.77 -6.51 11.52
CA GLU A 70 -8.59 -6.66 10.32
C GLU A 70 -9.98 -6.09 10.58
N LYS A 71 -10.55 -5.40 9.60
CA LYS A 71 -11.91 -4.87 9.71
C LYS A 71 -12.61 -4.77 8.36
N LEU A 72 -13.76 -5.44 8.27
CA LEU A 72 -14.69 -5.36 7.15
C LEU A 72 -15.64 -4.19 7.31
N TYR A 73 -15.82 -3.44 6.24
CA TYR A 73 -16.75 -2.33 6.13
C TYR A 73 -17.81 -2.65 5.09
N THR A 74 -19.07 -2.35 5.39
CA THR A 74 -20.23 -2.67 4.55
C THR A 74 -21.13 -1.45 4.45
N ASN A 75 -21.50 -1.05 3.23
CA ASN A 75 -22.37 0.10 2.96
C ASN A 75 -21.89 1.44 3.58
N THR A 76 -20.57 1.60 3.79
CA THR A 76 -19.96 2.83 4.29
C THR A 76 -19.19 3.54 3.18
N PRO A 77 -19.12 4.89 3.14
CA PRO A 77 -18.36 5.64 2.14
C PRO A 77 -16.95 5.09 1.91
N LEU A 78 -16.51 5.06 0.65
CA LEU A 78 -15.17 4.62 0.29
C LEU A 78 -14.11 5.58 0.84
N PRO A 79 -12.97 5.08 1.35
CA PRO A 79 -11.90 5.88 1.90
C PRO A 79 -11.03 6.49 0.79
N ILE A 80 -11.62 7.33 -0.06
CA ILE A 80 -10.93 8.00 -1.16
C ILE A 80 -10.04 9.13 -0.64
N ASP A 81 -10.48 9.82 0.40
CA ASP A 81 -9.85 11.01 0.97
C ASP A 81 -9.84 10.97 2.50
N GLU A 82 -9.21 11.98 3.10
CA GLU A 82 -9.06 12.14 4.55
C GLU A 82 -10.41 12.25 5.29
N LYS A 83 -11.46 12.76 4.63
CA LYS A 83 -12.79 12.91 5.25
C LYS A 83 -13.44 11.54 5.49
N ASN A 84 -13.22 10.58 4.61
CA ASN A 84 -13.82 9.25 4.67
C ASN A 84 -12.78 8.16 4.98
N CYS A 85 -11.59 8.52 5.44
CA CYS A 85 -10.51 7.57 5.65
C CYS A 85 -10.84 6.51 6.70
N VAL A 86 -10.18 5.37 6.59
CA VAL A 86 -10.26 4.33 7.61
C VAL A 86 -9.39 4.73 8.79
N ALA A 87 -10.00 4.82 9.97
CA ALA A 87 -9.28 5.00 11.21
C ALA A 87 -8.76 3.65 11.73
N ILE A 88 -7.44 3.50 11.80
CA ILE A 88 -6.77 2.41 12.52
C ILE A 88 -6.23 2.97 13.84
N PRO A 89 -6.66 2.48 15.00
CA PRO A 89 -6.18 2.95 16.30
C PRO A 89 -4.66 2.78 16.47
N LEU A 90 -3.99 3.79 17.03
CA LEU A 90 -2.53 3.74 17.21
C LEU A 90 -2.07 2.68 18.23
N ASN A 91 -2.95 2.20 19.11
CA ASN A 91 -2.63 1.11 20.03
C ASN A 91 -2.52 -0.26 19.33
N GLU A 92 -3.00 -0.41 18.10
CA GLU A 92 -2.78 -1.60 17.25
C GLU A 92 -1.37 -1.60 16.62
N ILE A 93 -0.60 -0.52 16.82
CA ILE A 93 0.69 -0.30 16.16
C ILE A 93 1.79 -0.10 17.20
N GLU A 94 2.73 -1.03 17.21
CA GLU A 94 3.98 -0.88 17.95
C GLU A 94 4.89 0.15 17.27
N ARG A 95 5.47 1.05 18.08
CA ARG A 95 6.37 2.11 17.60
C ARG A 95 7.68 1.52 17.05
N ASN A 96 8.22 2.17 16.02
CA ASN A 96 9.48 1.81 15.36
C ASN A 96 9.49 0.38 14.76
N ILE A 97 8.31 -0.23 14.59
CA ILE A 97 8.11 -1.49 13.90
C ILE A 97 7.48 -1.21 12.53
N ALA A 98 7.93 -1.94 11.51
CA ALA A 98 7.39 -1.88 10.17
C ALA A 98 6.07 -2.65 10.08
N TYR A 99 5.06 -2.01 9.52
CA TYR A 99 3.76 -2.61 9.23
C TYR A 99 3.43 -2.48 7.75
N GLU A 100 2.75 -3.49 7.24
CA GLU A 100 2.07 -3.42 5.95
C GLU A 100 0.58 -3.20 6.20
N ILE A 101 0.03 -2.20 5.51
CA ILE A 101 -1.40 -1.90 5.47
C ILE A 101 -1.90 -2.29 4.09
N ILE A 102 -2.95 -3.11 4.07
CA ILE A 102 -3.61 -3.58 2.85
C ILE A 102 -5.06 -3.11 2.92
N LEU A 103 -5.54 -2.49 1.85
CA LEU A 103 -6.93 -2.09 1.71
C LEU A 103 -7.48 -2.70 0.42
N ASP A 104 -8.40 -3.64 0.59
CA ASP A 104 -9.06 -4.35 -0.49
C ASP A 104 -10.41 -3.72 -0.79
N THR A 105 -10.53 -3.23 -2.03
CA THR A 105 -11.74 -2.62 -2.61
C THR A 105 -12.02 -3.32 -3.94
N ASN A 106 -12.21 -2.58 -5.03
CA ASN A 106 -12.16 -3.13 -6.39
C ASN A 106 -10.77 -3.64 -6.79
N LYS A 107 -9.74 -3.22 -6.07
CA LYS A 107 -8.37 -3.73 -6.16
C LYS A 107 -7.71 -3.63 -4.78
N SER A 108 -6.58 -4.31 -4.64
CA SER A 108 -5.75 -4.24 -3.44
C SER A 108 -4.78 -3.07 -3.52
N PHE A 109 -4.84 -2.20 -2.51
CA PHE A 109 -3.88 -1.14 -2.29
C PHE A 109 -2.98 -1.53 -1.12
N HIS A 110 -1.67 -1.35 -1.28
CA HIS A 110 -0.69 -1.72 -0.28
C HIS A 110 0.17 -0.51 0.06
N THR A 111 0.57 -0.41 1.31
CA THR A 111 1.66 0.47 1.71
C THR A 111 2.37 -0.09 2.93
N SER A 112 3.66 0.19 3.04
CA SER A 112 4.46 -0.19 4.20
C SER A 112 4.85 1.07 4.95
N ILE A 113 4.52 1.12 6.23
CA ILE A 113 4.74 2.28 7.09
C ILE A 113 5.38 1.91 8.41
N CYS A 114 5.91 2.93 9.06
CA CYS A 114 6.32 2.94 10.45
C CYS A 114 5.70 4.12 11.16
N VAL A 115 5.31 3.92 12.42
CA VAL A 115 5.01 5.02 13.34
C VAL A 115 6.22 5.19 14.26
N MET A 116 6.83 6.37 14.26
CA MET A 116 8.06 6.66 14.98
C MET A 116 7.90 7.89 15.87
N ASP A 117 8.71 7.97 16.91
CA ASP A 117 8.88 9.18 17.70
C ASP A 117 9.90 10.11 17.04
N LYS A 118 9.50 11.36 16.81
CA LYS A 118 10.35 12.44 16.31
C LYS A 118 10.31 13.61 17.30
N GLY A 119 11.23 13.55 18.26
CA GLY A 119 11.21 14.43 19.43
C GLY A 119 9.96 14.15 20.27
N ASN A 120 9.11 15.16 20.45
CA ASN A 120 7.87 15.06 21.25
C ASN A 120 6.62 14.76 20.41
N LYS A 121 6.77 14.37 19.13
CA LYS A 121 5.65 14.12 18.21
C LYS A 121 5.80 12.77 17.53
N LEU A 122 4.68 12.17 17.16
CA LEU A 122 4.65 10.99 16.30
C LEU A 122 4.77 11.41 14.83
N GLU A 123 5.42 10.57 14.03
CA GLU A 123 5.52 10.70 12.58
C GLU A 123 5.22 9.35 11.92
N VAL A 124 4.54 9.39 10.77
CA VAL A 124 4.39 8.24 9.88
C VAL A 124 5.46 8.32 8.81
N LYS A 125 6.30 7.28 8.72
CA LYS A 125 7.33 7.15 7.70
C LYS A 125 6.95 6.02 6.74
N TYR A 126 6.93 6.30 5.45
CA TYR A 126 6.79 5.28 4.41
C TYR A 126 8.11 4.51 4.26
N LEU A 127 8.01 3.19 4.13
CA LEU A 127 9.16 2.32 3.97
C LEU A 127 9.55 2.19 2.51
N GLU A 128 10.87 2.16 2.27
CA GLU A 128 11.41 1.75 0.99
C GLU A 128 11.23 0.24 0.79
N PRO A 129 11.05 -0.24 -0.44
CA PRO A 129 10.92 -1.66 -0.73
C PRO A 129 12.09 -2.48 -0.12
N GLY A 130 11.75 -3.57 0.57
CA GLY A 130 12.73 -4.48 1.18
C GLY A 130 13.26 -4.07 2.56
N LYS A 131 12.76 -2.98 3.16
CA LYS A 131 13.08 -2.56 4.53
C LYS A 131 12.04 -3.10 5.53
N SER A 132 12.49 -3.84 6.54
CA SER A 132 11.64 -4.36 7.63
C SER A 132 11.72 -3.55 8.92
N THR A 133 12.49 -2.47 8.92
CA THR A 133 12.68 -1.58 10.08
C THR A 133 12.71 -0.14 9.64
N CYS A 134 12.40 0.76 10.56
CA CYS A 134 12.21 2.18 10.27
C CYS A 134 13.51 3.00 10.22
N ASN A 135 14.65 2.37 10.56
CA ASN A 135 15.99 2.95 10.60
C ASN A 135 16.71 2.83 9.25
#